data_AF-A0A8H5FFZ9-F1
#
_entry.id   AF-A0A8H5FFZ9-F1
#
_cell.length_a   1.000
_cell.length_b   1.000
_cell.length_c   1.000
_cell.angle_alpha   90.00
_cell.angle_beta   90.00
_cell.angle_gamma   90.00
#
_symmetry.space_group_name_H-M   'P 1'
#
loop_
_entity.id
_entity.type
_entity.pdbx_description
1 polymer ?
#
loop_
_entity_poly.entity_id
_entity_poly.type
_entity_poly.pdbx_seq_one_letter_code
_entity_poly.pdbx_strand_id
1 'polypeptide(L)'
;MPDDTIVENLQSTLENTKSSEEKLAAVLAAIELSDEPRLRQMTGSGSDCTSTVEEEEKRRTLTRIHELAQQHGLSLDQVFSASRHRIRIVTHLEFLECANHDVTNSQQCLKKATKTCSQCRLVIYCSEACQLQHWKRHKLGELWTLFQDWRPRWLEEQRSPALIHDDQEAAQRDSGINRRLWGTMSAIDILNLEANEGLAASLSRNFALAFATSGDIRNVIRTVNAVPEGYEGTLDIVINDRDEMVQCRNLLLLVTLGMLPDVVARGQGLQLVRMERKVRFI
;
A
#
# COMPACT_ATOMS: atom_id res chain seq x y z
N MET A 1 -22.91 7.50 -7.04
CA MET A 1 -24.07 7.38 -7.95
C MET A 1 -24.70 6.01 -7.74
N PRO A 2 -25.96 5.74 -8.13
CA PRO A 2 -26.46 4.36 -8.13
C PRO A 2 -25.59 3.51 -9.06
N ASP A 3 -25.17 2.32 -8.62
CA ASP A 3 -24.28 1.42 -9.36
C ASP A 3 -24.86 1.03 -10.74
N ASP A 4 -26.18 0.90 -10.84
CA ASP A 4 -26.88 0.65 -12.11
C ASP A 4 -26.69 1.78 -13.14
N THR A 5 -26.59 3.03 -12.69
CA THR A 5 -26.36 4.18 -13.56
C THR A 5 -24.97 4.15 -14.18
N ILE A 6 -23.98 3.57 -13.50
CA ILE A 6 -22.60 3.43 -14.03
C ILE A 6 -22.59 2.43 -15.18
N VAL A 7 -23.25 1.29 -15.01
CA VAL A 7 -23.33 0.22 -16.01
C VAL A 7 -24.10 0.68 -17.26
N GLU A 8 -25.24 1.36 -17.09
CA GLU A 8 -26.04 1.88 -18.21
C GLU A 8 -25.28 2.93 -19.03
N ASN A 9 -24.59 3.85 -18.37
CA ASN A 9 -23.76 4.86 -19.05
C ASN A 9 -22.58 4.21 -19.79
N LEU A 10 -21.96 3.19 -19.19
CA LEU A 10 -20.88 2.44 -19.83
C LEU A 10 -21.37 1.74 -21.09
N GLN A 11 -22.52 1.06 -21.04
CA GLN A 11 -23.10 0.38 -22.19
C GLN A 11 -23.35 1.34 -23.35
N SER A 12 -24.00 2.48 -23.10
CA SER A 12 -24.23 3.52 -24.11
C SER A 12 -22.93 4.04 -24.74
N THR A 13 -21.88 4.19 -23.92
CA THR A 13 -20.56 4.64 -24.39
C THR A 13 -19.87 3.59 -25.26
N LEU A 14 -19.97 2.30 -24.90
CA LEU A 14 -19.35 1.18 -25.63
C LEU A 14 -20.03 0.87 -26.97
N GLU A 15 -21.33 1.15 -27.09
CA GLU A 15 -22.10 1.02 -28.33
C GLU A 15 -21.74 2.12 -29.35
N ASN A 16 -21.45 3.33 -28.87
CA ASN A 16 -21.16 4.49 -29.72
C ASN A 16 -19.68 4.65 -30.11
N THR A 17 -18.77 3.94 -29.43
CA THR A 17 -17.32 4.02 -29.67
C THR A 17 -16.86 2.93 -30.62
N LYS A 18 -16.00 3.30 -31.58
CA LYS A 18 -15.42 2.35 -32.56
C LYS A 18 -13.99 1.94 -32.23
N SER A 19 -13.24 2.81 -31.53
CA SER A 19 -11.85 2.53 -31.17
C SER A 19 -11.75 1.61 -29.96
N SER A 20 -10.87 0.60 -30.04
CA SER A 20 -10.58 -0.27 -28.90
C SER A 20 -9.94 0.49 -27.73
N GLU A 21 -9.23 1.58 -28.00
CA GLU A 21 -8.57 2.40 -26.98
C GLU A 21 -9.58 3.26 -26.22
N GLU A 22 -10.57 3.82 -26.92
CA GLU A 22 -11.67 4.59 -26.32
C GLU A 22 -12.57 3.70 -25.45
N LYS A 23 -12.88 2.49 -25.93
CA LYS A 23 -13.61 1.48 -25.16
C LYS A 23 -12.87 1.11 -23.89
N LEU A 24 -11.55 0.89 -23.98
CA LEU A 24 -10.70 0.59 -22.83
C LEU A 24 -10.69 1.74 -21.83
N ALA A 25 -10.56 2.99 -22.29
CA ALA A 25 -10.61 4.17 -21.42
C ALA A 25 -11.96 4.34 -20.71
N ALA A 26 -13.07 4.06 -21.41
CA ALA A 26 -14.42 4.11 -20.85
C ALA A 26 -14.64 3.05 -19.76
N VAL A 27 -14.18 1.81 -20.01
CA VAL A 27 -14.23 0.72 -19.02
C VAL A 27 -13.41 1.07 -17.78
N LEU A 28 -12.19 1.60 -17.94
CA LEU A 28 -11.35 2.01 -16.81
C LEU A 28 -12.00 3.13 -15.98
N ALA A 29 -12.64 4.11 -16.63
CA ALA A 29 -13.35 5.18 -15.94
C ALA A 29 -14.57 4.67 -15.16
N ALA A 30 -15.31 3.69 -15.70
CA ALA A 30 -16.42 3.06 -14.99
C ALA A 30 -15.95 2.26 -13.76
N ILE A 31 -14.81 1.55 -13.86
CA ILE A 31 -14.18 0.87 -12.73
C ILE A 31 -13.79 1.88 -11.65
N GLU A 32 -13.14 3.00 -12.03
CA GLU A 32 -12.76 4.06 -11.08
C GLU A 32 -13.97 4.72 -10.40
N LEU A 33 -15.09 4.88 -11.11
CA LEU A 33 -16.32 5.44 -10.53
C LEU A 33 -17.02 4.45 -9.57
N SER A 34 -16.84 3.14 -9.77
CA SER A 34 -17.30 2.11 -8.84
C SER A 34 -16.38 1.93 -7.63
N ASP A 35 -15.11 2.32 -7.77
CA ASP A 35 -14.08 2.20 -6.75
C ASP A 35 -13.89 3.57 -6.08
N GLU A 36 -14.74 3.89 -5.09
CA GLU A 36 -14.54 5.07 -4.24
C GLU A 36 -13.09 5.09 -3.72
N PRO A 37 -12.37 6.24 -3.74
CA PRO A 37 -11.02 6.35 -3.22
C PRO A 37 -11.05 6.27 -1.68
N ARG A 38 -11.39 5.10 -1.16
CA ARG A 38 -10.99 4.72 0.17
C ARG A 38 -9.48 4.55 0.04
N LEU A 39 -8.74 5.54 0.55
CA LEU A 39 -7.47 5.26 1.23
C LEU A 39 -7.69 3.92 1.91
N ARG A 40 -7.07 2.85 1.39
CA ARG A 40 -7.10 1.53 2.02
C ARG A 40 -6.54 1.82 3.41
N GLN A 41 -7.43 2.01 4.37
CA GLN A 41 -7.03 2.22 5.74
C GLN A 41 -6.38 0.90 6.09
N MET A 42 -5.05 0.91 6.15
CA MET A 42 -4.26 -0.18 6.70
C MET A 42 -4.43 -0.21 8.23
N THR A 43 -5.63 0.06 8.72
CA THR A 43 -6.01 -0.11 10.12
C THR A 43 -6.59 -1.51 10.21
N GLY A 44 -5.97 -2.34 11.04
CA GLY A 44 -6.51 -3.65 11.39
C GLY A 44 -7.97 -3.48 11.82
N SER A 45 -8.84 -4.26 11.18
CA SER A 45 -10.26 -4.37 11.46
C SER A 45 -10.55 -4.29 12.96
N GLY A 46 -11.10 -3.15 13.37
CA GLY A 46 -11.87 -3.01 14.59
C GLY A 46 -13.32 -2.82 14.17
N SER A 47 -14.02 -3.94 13.96
CA SER A 47 -15.47 -4.08 14.05
C SER A 47 -16.33 -2.89 13.60
N ASP A 48 -16.84 -2.95 12.37
CA ASP A 48 -18.21 -2.51 12.10
C ASP A 48 -18.86 -3.45 11.08
N CYS A 49 -19.83 -4.23 11.57
CA CYS A 49 -20.54 -5.27 10.83
C CYS A 49 -21.70 -4.70 10.00
N THR A 50 -21.43 -3.71 9.14
CA THR A 50 -22.45 -3.09 8.27
C THR A 50 -22.17 -3.24 6.77
N SER A 51 -21.06 -3.87 6.35
CA SER A 51 -20.57 -3.78 4.97
C SER A 51 -20.90 -4.95 4.02
N THR A 52 -21.58 -6.02 4.45
CA THR A 52 -21.73 -7.22 3.57
C THR A 52 -22.61 -6.98 2.35
N VAL A 53 -23.66 -6.16 2.48
CA VAL A 53 -24.61 -5.92 1.37
C VAL A 53 -24.02 -4.97 0.34
N GLU A 54 -23.37 -3.89 0.79
CA GLU A 54 -22.74 -2.90 -0.09
C GLU A 54 -21.52 -3.47 -0.84
N GLU A 55 -20.72 -4.32 -0.18
CA GLU A 55 -19.61 -5.02 -0.84
C GLU A 55 -20.08 -6.06 -1.87
N GLU A 56 -21.19 -6.75 -1.59
CA GLU A 56 -21.77 -7.72 -2.52
C GLU A 56 -22.37 -7.03 -3.75
N GLU A 57 -22.99 -5.86 -3.57
CA GLU A 57 -23.52 -5.04 -4.66
C GLU A 57 -22.39 -4.52 -5.57
N LYS A 58 -21.30 -4.00 -4.99
CA LYS A 58 -20.10 -3.60 -5.74
C LYS A 58 -19.48 -4.74 -6.54
N ARG A 59 -19.38 -5.93 -5.95
CA ARG A 59 -18.88 -7.13 -6.65
C ARG A 59 -19.76 -7.47 -7.85
N ARG A 60 -21.08 -7.32 -7.75
CA ARG A 60 -22.01 -7.53 -8.88
C ARG A 60 -21.80 -6.48 -9.96
N THR A 61 -21.66 -5.21 -9.58
CA THR A 61 -21.39 -4.09 -10.50
C THR A 61 -20.10 -4.30 -11.29
N LEU A 62 -18.99 -4.63 -10.61
CA LEU A 62 -17.71 -4.93 -11.24
C LEU A 62 -17.79 -6.14 -12.19
N THR A 63 -18.53 -7.19 -11.80
CA THR A 63 -18.74 -8.37 -12.65
C THR A 63 -19.44 -7.97 -13.95
N ARG A 64 -20.49 -7.14 -13.85
CA ARG A 64 -21.26 -6.67 -15.01
C ARG A 64 -20.44 -5.74 -15.94
N ILE A 65 -19.58 -4.90 -15.36
CA ILE A 65 -18.62 -4.07 -16.14
C ILE A 65 -17.66 -4.96 -16.93
N HIS A 66 -17.11 -6.02 -16.32
CA HIS A 66 -16.22 -6.95 -16.99
C HIS A 66 -16.92 -7.74 -18.11
N GLU A 67 -18.16 -8.18 -17.87
CA GLU A 67 -18.98 -8.86 -18.90
C GLU A 67 -19.23 -7.95 -20.10
N LEU A 68 -19.58 -6.68 -19.87
CA LEU A 68 -19.76 -5.69 -20.94
C LEU A 68 -18.47 -5.43 -21.72
N ALA A 69 -17.33 -5.32 -21.03
CA ALA A 69 -16.03 -5.16 -21.69
C ALA A 69 -15.74 -6.33 -22.64
N GLN A 70 -16.00 -7.57 -22.19
CA GLN A 70 -15.81 -8.77 -22.98
C GLN A 70 -16.74 -8.82 -24.21
N GLN A 71 -18.00 -8.44 -24.06
CA GLN A 71 -18.97 -8.36 -25.16
C GLN A 71 -18.54 -7.37 -26.25
N HIS A 72 -17.85 -6.29 -25.88
CA HIS A 72 -17.36 -5.27 -26.81
C HIS A 72 -15.93 -5.51 -27.32
N GLY A 73 -15.39 -6.71 -27.12
CA GLY A 73 -14.13 -7.18 -27.71
C GLY A 73 -12.87 -6.85 -26.91
N LEU A 74 -13.01 -6.43 -25.64
CA LEU A 74 -11.87 -6.24 -24.75
C LEU A 74 -11.63 -7.52 -23.95
N SER A 75 -10.41 -8.07 -24.02
CA SER A 75 -10.02 -9.17 -23.14
C SER A 75 -9.80 -8.67 -21.71
N LEU A 76 -10.05 -9.53 -20.73
CA LEU A 76 -9.73 -9.24 -19.34
C LEU A 76 -8.25 -8.86 -19.16
N ASP A 77 -7.32 -9.50 -19.89
CA ASP A 77 -5.90 -9.16 -19.84
C ASP A 77 -5.60 -7.73 -20.30
N GLN A 78 -6.30 -7.24 -21.33
CA GLN A 78 -6.17 -5.84 -21.77
C GLN A 78 -6.71 -4.86 -20.73
N VAL A 79 -7.84 -5.19 -20.08
CA VAL A 79 -8.39 -4.37 -19.00
C VAL A 79 -7.43 -4.37 -17.80
N PHE A 80 -7.01 -5.55 -17.32
CA PHE A 80 -6.10 -5.69 -16.18
C PHE A 80 -4.74 -5.03 -16.41
N SER A 81 -4.13 -5.19 -17.59
CA SER A 81 -2.86 -4.55 -17.91
C SER A 81 -2.97 -3.02 -17.95
N ALA A 82 -4.07 -2.49 -18.49
CA ALA A 82 -4.32 -1.05 -18.50
C ALA A 82 -4.68 -0.49 -17.11
N SER A 83 -5.40 -1.26 -16.29
CA SER A 83 -5.64 -0.92 -14.88
C SER A 83 -4.34 -0.86 -14.08
N ARG A 84 -3.36 -1.75 -14.32
CA ARG A 84 -2.05 -1.72 -13.66
C ARG A 84 -1.29 -0.41 -13.89
N HIS A 85 -1.39 0.19 -15.09
CA HIS A 85 -0.79 1.49 -15.40
C HIS A 85 -1.51 2.67 -14.74
N ARG A 86 -2.72 2.46 -14.24
CA ARG A 86 -3.54 3.45 -13.53
C ARG A 86 -3.66 3.23 -12.04
N ILE A 87 -3.07 2.15 -11.49
CA ILE A 87 -2.79 2.08 -10.06
C ILE A 87 -1.80 3.20 -9.77
N ARG A 88 -2.35 4.38 -9.47
CA ARG A 88 -1.70 5.36 -8.63
C ARG A 88 -1.51 4.62 -7.31
N ILE A 89 -0.35 4.00 -7.14
CA ILE A 89 0.22 3.87 -5.81
C ILE A 89 0.27 5.32 -5.37
N VAL A 90 -0.74 5.74 -4.63
CA VAL A 90 -0.73 7.10 -4.13
C VAL A 90 0.46 7.10 -3.21
N THR A 91 1.51 7.79 -3.63
CA THR A 91 2.79 7.92 -2.92
C THR A 91 2.60 8.81 -1.68
N HIS A 92 1.46 8.70 -1.00
CA HIS A 92 1.14 9.37 0.26
C HIS A 92 2.06 8.95 1.41
N LEU A 93 3.04 8.07 1.19
CA LEU A 93 4.02 7.65 2.18
C LEU A 93 5.37 8.37 2.05
N GLU A 94 5.62 9.17 1.02
CA GLU A 94 6.86 9.99 0.97
C GLU A 94 6.79 11.18 1.92
N PHE A 95 5.59 11.64 2.24
CA PHE A 95 5.36 12.69 3.22
C PHE A 95 3.93 12.65 3.75
N LEU A 96 3.81 12.95 5.03
CA LEU A 96 2.51 13.11 5.66
C LEU A 96 1.92 14.48 5.33
N GLU A 97 0.61 14.53 5.11
CA GLU A 97 -0.13 15.75 4.80
C GLU A 97 -0.39 16.61 6.04
N CYS A 98 -0.70 17.89 5.83
CA CYS A 98 -1.07 18.80 6.90
C CYS A 98 -2.41 18.39 7.53
N ALA A 99 -2.44 18.27 8.86
CA ALA A 99 -3.64 17.93 9.62
C ALA A 99 -4.74 19.02 9.59
N ASN A 100 -4.48 20.18 8.96
CA ASN A 100 -5.49 21.23 8.80
C ASN A 100 -6.48 20.85 7.69
N HIS A 101 -7.47 20.04 8.08
CA HIS A 101 -8.60 19.65 7.25
C HIS A 101 -9.91 20.04 7.96
N ASP A 102 -10.75 20.78 7.25
CA ASP A 102 -12.10 21.13 7.63
C ASP A 102 -13.10 20.34 6.77
N VAL A 103 -13.54 19.19 7.30
CA VAL A 103 -14.51 18.32 6.63
C VAL A 103 -15.83 19.05 6.36
N THR A 104 -16.26 19.93 7.28
CA THR A 104 -17.54 20.64 7.16
C THR A 104 -17.57 21.64 6.01
N ASN A 105 -16.42 22.24 5.69
CA ASN A 105 -16.29 23.20 4.59
C ASN A 105 -15.53 22.61 3.38
N SER A 106 -15.21 21.31 3.40
CA SER A 106 -14.36 20.64 2.40
C SER A 106 -13.03 21.37 2.13
N GLN A 107 -12.46 22.02 3.15
CA GLN A 107 -11.18 22.72 3.02
C GLN A 107 -10.04 21.87 3.57
N GLN A 108 -9.18 21.38 2.70
CA GLN A 108 -8.01 20.59 3.08
C GLN A 108 -6.71 21.28 2.68
N CYS A 109 -5.75 21.33 3.60
CA CYS A 109 -4.41 21.75 3.28
C CYS A 109 -3.58 20.57 2.74
N LEU A 110 -3.35 20.53 1.43
CA LEU A 110 -2.55 19.49 0.76
C LEU A 110 -1.03 19.71 0.86
N LYS A 111 -0.57 20.67 1.67
CA LYS A 111 0.86 20.96 1.83
C LYS A 111 1.50 19.89 2.70
N LYS A 112 2.74 19.51 2.36
CA LYS A 112 3.59 18.63 3.17
C LYS A 112 3.72 19.15 4.60
N ALA A 113 3.43 18.28 5.57
CA ALA A 113 3.61 18.59 6.97
C ALA A 113 5.08 18.42 7.38
N THR A 114 5.55 19.33 8.22
CA THR A 114 6.95 19.37 8.69
C THR A 114 7.05 19.66 10.19
N LYS A 115 5.96 20.11 10.83
CA LYS A 115 5.95 20.54 12.23
C LYS A 115 4.94 19.73 13.03
N THR A 116 5.41 18.99 14.02
CA THR A 116 4.55 18.27 14.96
C THR A 116 3.98 19.23 16.00
N CYS A 117 2.72 19.03 16.41
CA CYS A 117 2.13 19.76 17.53
C CYS A 117 2.97 19.53 18.80
N SER A 118 3.46 20.61 19.41
CA SER A 118 4.33 20.53 20.59
C SER A 118 3.62 19.96 21.82
N GLN A 119 2.29 20.10 21.91
CA GLN A 119 1.51 19.67 23.07
C GLN A 119 1.13 18.18 23.02
N CYS A 120 0.49 17.71 21.94
CA CYS A 120 0.02 16.32 21.87
C CYS A 120 0.97 15.37 21.14
N ARG A 121 1.86 15.88 20.27
CA ARG A 121 2.77 15.10 19.41
C ARG A 121 2.10 14.09 18.44
N LEU A 122 0.78 14.10 18.33
CA LEU A 122 0.00 13.15 17.51
C LEU A 122 -0.37 13.67 16.12
N VAL A 123 -0.41 14.99 15.95
CA VAL A 123 -0.78 15.64 14.68
C VAL A 123 0.36 16.53 14.19
N ILE A 124 0.43 16.70 12.88
CA ILE A 124 1.48 17.43 12.19
C ILE A 124 0.89 18.47 11.24
N TYR A 125 1.65 19.54 10.99
CA TYR A 125 1.21 20.68 10.19
C TYR A 125 2.30 21.13 9.23
N CYS A 126 1.91 21.76 8.13
CA CYS A 126 2.84 22.43 7.21
C CYS A 126 3.36 23.77 7.77
N SER A 127 2.57 24.43 8.63
CA SER A 127 2.89 25.74 9.20
C SER A 127 2.13 25.99 10.51
N GLU A 128 2.62 26.97 11.28
CA GLU A 128 1.96 27.43 12.50
C GLU A 128 0.59 28.04 12.22
N ALA A 129 0.41 28.71 11.07
CA ALA A 129 -0.89 29.24 10.65
C ALA A 129 -1.94 28.12 10.50
N CYS A 130 -1.55 26.99 9.90
CA CYS A 130 -2.43 25.80 9.79
C CYS A 130 -2.72 25.17 11.15
N GLN A 131 -1.74 25.15 12.06
CA GLN A 131 -1.97 24.70 13.43
C GLN A 131 -2.97 25.61 14.15
N LEU A 132 -2.84 26.93 14.06
CA LEU A 132 -3.75 27.90 14.69
C LEU A 132 -5.17 27.83 14.12
N GLN A 133 -5.32 27.62 12.80
CA GLN A 133 -6.62 27.44 12.17
C GLN A 133 -7.30 26.15 12.63
N HIS A 134 -6.55 25.05 12.69
CA HIS A 134 -7.04 23.77 13.19
C HIS A 134 -7.23 23.77 14.72
N TRP A 135 -6.56 24.66 15.45
CA TRP A 135 -6.48 24.69 16.91
C TRP A 135 -7.84 24.65 17.60
N LYS A 136 -8.85 25.34 17.08
CA LYS A 136 -10.20 25.34 17.68
C LYS A 136 -10.81 23.94 17.76
N ARG A 137 -10.53 23.08 16.77
CA ARG A 137 -10.98 21.68 16.71
C ARG A 137 -9.98 20.74 17.37
N HIS A 138 -8.70 21.04 17.26
CA HIS A 138 -7.65 20.22 17.85
C HIS A 138 -7.58 20.34 19.38
N LYS A 139 -7.80 21.54 19.93
CA LYS A 139 -7.71 21.88 21.37
C LYS A 139 -8.95 21.44 22.16
N LEU A 140 -9.71 20.45 21.69
CA LEU A 140 -10.79 19.86 22.48
C LEU A 140 -10.18 19.33 23.78
N GLY A 141 -10.38 20.09 24.86
CA GLY A 141 -9.64 20.01 26.12
C GLY A 141 -9.77 18.68 26.85
N GLU A 142 -10.70 17.82 26.39
CA GLU A 142 -10.96 16.50 26.93
C GLU A 142 -9.99 15.42 26.41
N LEU A 143 -9.35 15.62 25.24
CA LEU A 143 -8.38 14.65 24.71
C LEU A 143 -7.12 14.56 25.56
N TRP A 144 -6.60 15.68 26.08
CA TRP A 144 -5.41 15.66 26.94
C TRP A 144 -5.68 15.00 28.29
N THR A 145 -6.84 15.23 28.88
CA THR A 145 -7.26 14.54 30.11
C THR A 145 -7.49 13.05 29.87
N LEU A 146 -8.02 12.67 28.70
CA LEU A 146 -8.15 11.26 28.31
C LEU A 146 -6.78 10.55 28.28
N PHE A 147 -5.69 11.22 27.88
CA PHE A 147 -4.35 10.62 27.81
C PHE A 147 -3.65 10.37 29.14
N GLN A 148 -4.02 11.08 30.22
CA GLN A 148 -3.36 10.88 31.52
C GLN A 148 -3.67 9.50 32.11
N ASP A 149 -4.89 9.02 31.90
CA ASP A 149 -5.37 7.72 32.37
C ASP A 149 -5.62 6.73 31.22
N TRP A 150 -5.28 7.10 29.98
CA TRP A 150 -5.54 6.26 28.83
C TRP A 150 -4.82 4.92 28.96
N ARG A 151 -5.60 3.85 28.91
CA ARG A 151 -5.11 2.48 28.75
C ARG A 151 -5.68 1.94 27.45
N PRO A 152 -4.92 1.15 26.68
CA PRO A 152 -5.50 0.48 25.53
C PRO A 152 -6.59 -0.48 26.01
N ARG A 153 -7.69 -0.56 25.26
CA ARG A 153 -8.89 -1.33 25.64
C ARG A 153 -8.60 -2.77 26.03
N TRP A 154 -7.63 -3.42 25.39
CA TRP A 154 -7.23 -4.79 25.74
C TRP A 154 -6.66 -4.91 27.17
N LEU A 155 -6.02 -3.86 27.69
CA LEU A 155 -5.52 -3.82 29.06
C LEU A 155 -6.66 -3.64 30.08
N GLU A 156 -7.70 -2.88 29.72
CA GLU A 156 -8.92 -2.72 30.52
C GLU A 156 -9.75 -4.02 30.53
N GLU A 157 -9.87 -4.65 29.36
CA GLU A 157 -10.62 -5.90 29.15
C GLU A 157 -9.84 -7.15 29.58
N GLN A 158 -8.60 -7.00 30.09
CA GLN A 158 -7.68 -8.09 30.42
C GLN A 158 -7.50 -9.12 29.30
N ARG A 159 -7.56 -8.67 28.05
CA ARG A 159 -7.30 -9.51 26.88
C ARG A 159 -5.87 -9.35 26.41
N SER A 160 -5.34 -10.40 25.80
CA SER A 160 -4.08 -10.30 25.05
C SER A 160 -4.22 -9.27 23.91
N PRO A 161 -3.20 -8.43 23.67
CA PRO A 161 -3.21 -7.51 22.54
C PRO A 161 -3.43 -8.27 21.23
N ALA A 162 -4.38 -7.85 20.39
CA ALA A 162 -4.62 -8.46 19.08
C ALA A 162 -3.43 -8.35 18.11
N LEU A 163 -2.44 -7.52 18.45
CA LEU A 163 -1.16 -7.44 17.72
C LEU A 163 -0.28 -8.69 17.92
N ILE A 164 -0.47 -9.41 19.02
CA ILE A 164 0.29 -10.60 19.40
C ILE A 164 -0.68 -11.78 19.35
N HIS A 165 -1.12 -12.14 18.15
CA HIS A 165 -1.79 -13.41 17.96
C HIS A 165 -0.74 -14.50 17.76
N ASP A 166 -0.77 -15.49 18.63
CA ASP A 166 -0.11 -16.76 18.41
C ASP A 166 -0.58 -17.31 17.05
N ASP A 167 0.37 -17.75 16.24
CA ASP A 167 0.24 -17.75 14.78
C ASP A 167 -0.85 -18.64 14.19
N GLN A 168 -1.53 -19.43 15.02
CA GLN A 168 -2.44 -20.48 14.61
C GLN A 168 -3.87 -20.00 14.32
N GLU A 169 -4.38 -18.96 15.00
CA GLU A 169 -5.79 -18.56 14.85
C GLU A 169 -6.03 -17.44 13.85
N ALA A 170 -5.06 -16.53 13.65
CA ALA A 170 -5.18 -15.44 12.68
C ALA A 170 -5.07 -15.91 11.21
N ALA A 171 -4.48 -17.10 10.97
CA ALA A 171 -4.35 -17.68 9.64
C ALA A 171 -5.69 -18.18 9.04
N GLN A 172 -6.74 -18.31 9.86
CA GLN A 172 -8.03 -18.84 9.43
C GLN A 172 -8.97 -17.79 8.81
N ARG A 173 -8.72 -16.49 8.97
CA ARG A 173 -9.74 -15.46 8.68
C ARG A 173 -9.52 -14.62 7.43
N ASP A 174 -8.38 -14.74 6.75
CA ASP A 174 -8.10 -13.83 5.65
C ASP A 174 -7.50 -14.57 4.45
N SER A 175 -8.28 -14.64 3.37
CA SER A 175 -8.06 -15.43 2.15
C SER A 175 -8.17 -16.94 2.37
N GLY A 176 -8.87 -17.69 1.51
CA GLY A 176 -9.02 -19.15 1.58
C GLY A 176 -7.73 -19.99 1.50
N ILE A 177 -6.57 -19.35 1.70
CA ILE A 177 -5.24 -19.92 1.83
C ILE A 177 -4.89 -19.73 3.32
N ASN A 178 -4.84 -20.83 4.09
CA ASN A 178 -4.53 -20.86 5.53
C ASN A 178 -3.06 -20.46 5.85
N ARG A 179 -2.49 -19.50 5.13
CA ARG A 179 -1.09 -19.05 5.21
C ARG A 179 -1.01 -17.55 4.92
N ARG A 180 -0.33 -16.79 5.79
CA ARG A 180 -0.14 -15.34 5.61
C ARG A 180 0.67 -15.05 4.34
N LEU A 181 0.11 -14.20 3.47
CA LEU A 181 0.79 -13.76 2.25
C LEU A 181 1.97 -12.84 2.56
N TRP A 182 1.82 -11.89 3.48
CA TRP A 182 2.88 -10.96 3.91
C TRP A 182 2.91 -10.82 5.43
N GLY A 183 4.00 -10.28 5.96
CA GLY A 183 4.11 -9.94 7.38
C GLY A 183 3.25 -8.71 7.74
N THR A 184 3.14 -8.42 9.03
CA THR A 184 2.43 -7.23 9.53
C THR A 184 3.34 -6.00 9.63
N MET A 185 4.66 -6.19 9.56
CA MET A 185 5.65 -5.10 9.62
C MET A 185 5.76 -4.39 8.27
N SER A 186 5.87 -3.07 8.29
CA SER A 186 6.21 -2.30 7.09
C SER A 186 7.57 -2.71 6.54
N ALA A 187 7.78 -2.50 5.24
CA ALA A 187 9.06 -2.79 4.61
C ALA A 187 10.14 -1.87 5.16
N ILE A 188 11.22 -2.44 5.70
CA ILE A 188 12.36 -1.71 6.25
C ILE A 188 13.59 -1.94 5.35
N ASP A 189 14.34 -0.87 5.11
CA ASP A 189 15.70 -0.98 4.58
C ASP A 189 16.64 -1.36 5.74
N ILE A 190 17.11 -2.60 5.74
CA ILE A 190 17.95 -3.16 6.79
C ILE A 190 19.37 -2.58 6.75
N LEU A 191 19.86 -2.22 5.57
CA LEU A 191 21.21 -1.66 5.42
C LEU A 191 21.22 -0.18 5.78
N ASN A 192 20.30 0.61 5.21
CA ASN A 192 20.22 2.06 5.42
C ASN A 192 21.61 2.74 5.32
N LEU A 193 22.31 2.44 4.21
CA LEU A 193 23.74 2.72 4.04
C LEU A 193 24.10 4.20 4.22
N GLU A 194 23.19 5.13 3.88
CA GLU A 194 23.41 6.56 4.06
C GLU A 194 23.59 6.94 5.53
N ALA A 195 22.79 6.36 6.42
CA ALA A 195 22.79 6.69 7.84
C ALA A 195 23.72 5.81 8.68
N ASN A 196 24.03 4.59 8.23
CA ASN A 196 24.77 3.60 9.01
C ASN A 196 26.27 3.56 8.63
N GLU A 197 26.61 3.14 7.41
CA GLU A 197 28.01 2.94 6.97
C GLU A 197 28.59 4.10 6.15
N GLY A 198 27.74 5.01 5.67
CA GLY A 198 28.08 6.10 4.78
C GLY A 198 28.17 5.66 3.31
N LEU A 199 27.61 6.46 2.41
CA LEU A 199 27.51 6.18 0.97
C LEU A 199 28.86 5.85 0.32
N ALA A 200 29.87 6.71 0.49
CA ALA A 200 31.15 6.58 -0.20
C ALA A 200 31.93 5.32 0.19
N ALA A 201 31.90 4.95 1.48
CA ALA A 201 32.58 3.75 1.96
C ALA A 201 31.83 2.45 1.59
N SER A 202 30.54 2.56 1.25
CA SER A 202 29.67 1.40 1.00
C SER A 202 29.65 0.96 -0.46
N LEU A 203 30.03 1.82 -1.42
CA LEU A 203 29.89 1.53 -2.86
C LEU A 203 30.62 0.26 -3.32
N SER A 204 31.79 -0.05 -2.76
CA SER A 204 32.60 -1.22 -3.12
C SER A 204 32.60 -2.33 -2.07
N ARG A 205 31.86 -2.16 -0.98
CA ARG A 205 31.83 -3.10 0.13
C ARG A 205 30.84 -4.22 -0.12
N ASN A 206 31.23 -5.47 0.14
CA ASN A 206 30.32 -6.62 0.12
C ASN A 206 29.53 -6.71 1.43
N PHE A 207 28.25 -7.08 1.36
CA PHE A 207 27.40 -7.29 2.53
C PHE A 207 26.77 -8.68 2.50
N ALA A 208 26.73 -9.33 3.66
CA ALA A 208 26.01 -10.58 3.87
C ALA A 208 24.80 -10.32 4.77
N LEU A 209 23.61 -10.66 4.28
CA LEU A 209 22.33 -10.37 4.92
C LEU A 209 21.58 -11.66 5.22
N ALA A 210 21.16 -11.85 6.46
CA ALA A 210 20.35 -12.98 6.88
C ALA A 210 18.92 -12.52 7.19
N PHE A 211 17.98 -12.91 6.33
CA PHE A 211 16.54 -12.75 6.53
C PHE A 211 15.99 -14.06 7.11
N ALA A 212 16.31 -14.32 8.38
CA ALA A 212 15.90 -15.51 9.11
C ALA A 212 14.41 -15.44 9.50
N THR A 213 13.69 -16.56 9.33
CA THR A 213 12.23 -16.64 9.57
C THR A 213 11.45 -15.54 8.84
N SER A 214 11.94 -15.14 7.67
CA SER A 214 11.47 -13.98 6.93
C SER A 214 10.48 -14.39 5.86
N GLY A 215 9.26 -14.68 6.29
CA GLY A 215 8.17 -14.92 5.37
C GLY A 215 7.81 -13.68 4.56
N ASP A 216 8.18 -12.50 5.06
CA ASP A 216 7.95 -11.23 4.41
C ASP A 216 9.10 -10.84 3.47
N ILE A 217 8.87 -10.96 2.17
CA ILE A 217 9.85 -10.62 1.14
C ILE A 217 10.06 -9.10 0.99
N ARG A 218 9.18 -8.26 1.56
CA ARG A 218 9.22 -6.81 1.33
C ARG A 218 10.47 -6.16 1.89
N ASN A 219 11.01 -6.68 3.00
CA ASN A 219 12.26 -6.18 3.59
C ASN A 219 13.46 -6.45 2.68
N VAL A 220 13.50 -7.61 2.03
CA VAL A 220 14.52 -7.95 1.03
C VAL A 220 14.44 -6.97 -0.14
N ILE A 221 13.25 -6.83 -0.72
CA ILE A 221 13.03 -5.95 -1.88
C ILE A 221 13.39 -4.49 -1.52
N ARG A 222 12.95 -4.00 -0.36
CA ARG A 222 13.26 -2.64 0.09
C ARG A 222 14.74 -2.41 0.27
N THR A 223 15.44 -3.35 0.94
CA THR A 223 16.88 -3.25 1.19
C THR A 223 17.68 -3.29 -0.11
N VAL A 224 17.37 -4.21 -1.02
CA VAL A 224 18.05 -4.31 -2.33
C VAL A 224 17.84 -3.06 -3.18
N ASN A 225 16.63 -2.53 -3.20
CA ASN A 225 16.31 -1.32 -3.98
C ASN A 225 16.89 -0.04 -3.36
N ALA A 226 17.11 0.00 -2.04
CA ALA A 226 17.66 1.15 -1.34
C ALA A 226 19.18 1.29 -1.51
N VAL A 227 19.87 0.28 -2.04
CA VAL A 227 21.29 0.37 -2.35
C VAL A 227 21.52 1.48 -3.39
N PRO A 228 22.56 2.33 -3.24
CA PRO A 228 22.79 3.46 -4.15
C PRO A 228 23.09 3.01 -5.58
N GLU A 229 22.80 3.88 -6.55
CA GLU A 229 23.26 3.68 -7.93
C GLU A 229 24.79 3.73 -7.97
N GLY A 230 25.41 2.81 -8.72
CA GLY A 230 26.88 2.68 -8.77
C GLY A 230 27.48 1.80 -7.68
N TYR A 231 26.68 1.08 -6.90
CA TYR A 231 27.17 0.03 -6.02
C TYR A 231 27.81 -1.12 -6.82
N GLU A 232 29.11 -1.35 -6.61
CA GLU A 232 29.92 -2.35 -7.30
C GLU A 232 30.16 -3.62 -6.45
N GLY A 233 29.87 -3.54 -5.15
CA GLY A 233 29.94 -4.65 -4.22
C GLY A 233 28.91 -5.74 -4.52
N THR A 234 28.94 -6.80 -3.70
CA THR A 234 28.02 -7.93 -3.79
C THR A 234 27.16 -8.02 -2.54
N LEU A 235 25.86 -8.28 -2.73
CA LEU A 235 24.93 -8.64 -1.66
C LEU A 235 24.74 -10.16 -1.64
N ASP A 236 25.20 -10.80 -0.59
CA ASP A 236 24.96 -12.21 -0.31
C ASP A 236 23.76 -12.32 0.65
N ILE A 237 22.63 -12.81 0.16
CA ILE A 237 21.35 -12.79 0.89
C ILE A 237 20.89 -14.21 1.17
N VAL A 238 20.71 -14.54 2.45
CA VAL A 238 20.09 -15.79 2.91
C VAL A 238 18.64 -15.51 3.30
N ILE A 239 17.70 -16.25 2.71
CA ILE A 239 16.27 -16.14 3.03
C ILE A 239 15.77 -17.50 3.49
N ASN A 240 15.29 -17.55 4.73
CA ASN A 240 14.75 -18.78 5.30
C ASN A 240 13.40 -18.52 5.97
N ASP A 241 12.48 -19.48 5.89
CA ASP A 241 11.23 -19.50 6.63
C ASP A 241 10.95 -20.90 7.16
N ARG A 242 10.17 -20.99 8.24
CA ARG A 242 9.72 -22.28 8.78
C ARG A 242 8.68 -22.95 7.88
N ASP A 243 7.96 -22.16 7.09
CA ASP A 243 6.93 -22.61 6.16
C ASP A 243 7.52 -22.75 4.75
N GLU A 244 7.61 -24.00 4.29
CA GLU A 244 8.14 -24.34 2.96
C GLU A 244 7.38 -23.66 1.80
N MET A 245 6.06 -23.47 1.93
CA MET A 245 5.27 -22.82 0.87
C MET A 245 5.54 -21.32 0.81
N VAL A 246 5.78 -20.70 1.97
CA VAL A 246 6.23 -19.31 2.05
C VAL A 246 7.60 -19.16 1.39
N GLN A 247 8.53 -20.10 1.63
CA GLN A 247 9.84 -20.11 0.97
C GLN A 247 9.72 -20.30 -0.54
N CYS A 248 8.92 -21.28 -1.01
CA CYS A 248 8.66 -21.50 -2.43
C CYS A 248 8.04 -20.27 -3.12
N ARG A 249 7.06 -19.62 -2.46
CA ARG A 249 6.45 -18.39 -2.96
C ARG A 249 7.48 -17.27 -3.07
N ASN A 250 8.29 -17.06 -2.03
CA ASN A 250 9.31 -16.02 -2.03
C ASN A 250 10.34 -16.27 -3.13
N LEU A 251 10.79 -17.51 -3.33
CA LEU A 251 11.67 -17.89 -4.44
C LEU A 251 11.02 -17.61 -5.80
N LEU A 252 9.76 -18.02 -6.00
CA LEU A 252 9.03 -17.75 -7.25
C LEU A 252 8.94 -16.26 -7.54
N LEU A 253 8.66 -15.43 -6.54
CA LEU A 253 8.60 -13.97 -6.68
C LEU A 253 9.96 -13.40 -7.05
N LEU A 254 11.04 -13.83 -6.40
CA LEU A 254 12.40 -13.39 -6.71
C LEU A 254 12.83 -13.79 -8.13
N VAL A 255 12.56 -15.03 -8.53
CA VAL A 255 12.84 -15.50 -9.89
C VAL A 255 12.02 -14.71 -10.90
N THR A 256 10.73 -14.50 -10.65
CA THR A 256 9.88 -13.70 -11.54
C THR A 256 10.43 -12.29 -11.68
N LEU A 257 10.82 -11.65 -10.57
CA LEU A 257 11.37 -10.30 -10.58
C LEU A 257 12.76 -10.23 -11.26
N GLY A 258 13.59 -11.25 -11.11
CA GLY A 258 14.89 -11.34 -11.77
C GLY A 258 14.81 -11.68 -13.27
N MET A 259 13.69 -12.24 -13.72
CA MET A 259 13.43 -12.54 -15.14
C MET A 259 12.80 -11.36 -15.89
N LEU A 260 12.27 -10.38 -15.17
CA LEU A 260 11.72 -9.16 -15.77
C LEU A 260 12.87 -8.18 -16.03
N PRO A 261 12.99 -7.64 -17.26
CA PRO A 261 13.99 -6.63 -17.54
C PRO A 261 13.70 -5.37 -16.71
N ASP A 262 14.76 -4.67 -16.29
CA ASP A 262 14.61 -3.39 -15.60
C ASP A 262 13.90 -2.38 -16.52
N VAL A 263 12.63 -2.09 -16.23
CA VAL A 263 11.89 -1.06 -16.96
C VAL A 263 12.34 0.29 -16.42
N VAL A 264 13.21 0.99 -17.16
CA VAL A 264 13.54 2.39 -16.87
C VAL A 264 12.32 3.24 -17.16
N ALA A 265 11.43 3.41 -16.16
CA ALA A 265 10.33 4.35 -16.23
C ALA A 265 10.90 5.77 -16.27
N ARG A 266 11.15 6.29 -17.48
CA ARG A 266 11.47 7.71 -17.69
C ARG A 266 10.21 8.53 -17.42
N GLY A 267 10.11 9.02 -16.20
CA GLY A 267 9.08 9.97 -15.78
C GLY A 267 8.11 9.36 -14.79
N GLN A 268 8.00 10.02 -13.64
CA GLN A 268 7.05 9.76 -12.54
C GLN A 268 7.42 8.59 -11.60
N GLY A 269 8.43 8.81 -10.74
CA GLY A 269 8.48 8.35 -9.33
C GLY A 269 8.46 6.85 -9.01
N LEU A 270 8.21 5.97 -9.97
CA LEU A 270 8.17 4.52 -9.80
C LEU A 270 9.53 3.96 -10.20
N GLN A 271 10.44 3.86 -9.24
CA GLN A 271 11.56 2.94 -9.35
C GLN A 271 10.99 1.52 -9.29
N LEU A 272 10.78 0.91 -10.46
CA LEU A 272 10.53 -0.53 -10.53
C LEU A 272 11.71 -1.29 -9.90
N VAL A 273 11.40 -2.43 -9.31
CA VAL A 273 12.34 -3.30 -8.60
C VAL A 273 13.52 -3.60 -9.50
N ARG A 274 14.71 -3.18 -9.06
CA ARG A 274 15.95 -3.26 -9.83
C ARG A 274 16.74 -4.49 -9.40
N MET A 275 16.37 -5.66 -9.93
CA MET A 275 17.00 -6.93 -9.54
C MET A 275 18.27 -7.25 -10.33
N GLU A 276 18.61 -6.48 -11.37
CA GLU A 276 19.85 -6.67 -12.16
C GLU A 276 21.16 -6.32 -11.40
N ARG A 277 21.08 -5.97 -10.12
CA ARG A 277 22.28 -5.78 -9.28
C ARG A 277 22.92 -7.14 -9.00
N LYS A 278 24.23 -7.17 -8.70
CA LYS A 278 24.98 -8.39 -8.30
C LYS A 278 24.49 -8.91 -6.95
N VAL A 279 23.29 -9.47 -6.93
CA VAL A 279 22.66 -10.09 -5.77
C VAL A 279 22.80 -11.59 -5.93
N ARG A 280 23.34 -12.24 -4.91
CA ARG A 280 23.39 -13.70 -4.82
C ARG A 280 22.47 -14.14 -3.69
N PHE A 281 21.42 -14.86 -4.05
CA PHE A 281 20.62 -15.59 -3.07
C PHE A 281 21.34 -16.90 -2.75
N ILE A 282 21.63 -17.11 -1.46
CA ILE A 282 22.33 -18.30 -0.95
C ILE A 282 21.37 -19.11 -0.09
#